data_AF-A0A914BPY3-F1
#
_entry.id   AF-A0A914BPY3-F1
#
_cell.length_a   1.000
_cell.length_b   1.000
_cell.length_c   1.000
_cell.angle_alpha   90.00
_cell.angle_beta   90.00
_cell.angle_gamma   90.00
#
_symmetry.space_group_name_H-M   'P 1'
#
loop_
_entity.id
_entity.type
_entity.pdbx_description
1 polymer ?
#
loop_
_entity_poly.entity_id
_entity_poly.type
_entity_poly.pdbx_seq_one_letter_code
_entity_poly.pdbx_strand_id
1 'polypeptide(L)'
;MASARSLHAGLLSNETPNLRPTNYMGKGRGRGSRSKNTSNPSAPPGLVKKTDKEENAKNSPDEVEGNDAAPKAENKLGLLDLLQTMCHQHPNQRIIELSPEDESAIVEKALESISTGEELRNLVLDIYNWTLQDPATTSCVASLCATLAKFEKDEVNFRSTLLKPLQEDFQSRDQWRKEKQTRWLSFVCFLCDLYALMKTAADGYLHILVEPVYSCLDQLLTDNEASDIQIEYATLKLKQLGKILQSNQPSQMELLMDNLRTRLLGPGTTAIGRLLLLESIELYASGWQFDDEAAKAYDELKQMTSEKA
;
A
#
# COMPACT_ATOMS: atom_id res chain seq x y z
N MET A 1 -33.56 -9.02 -36.40
CA MET A 1 -32.87 -9.69 -37.51
C MET A 1 -31.57 -8.94 -37.79
N ALA A 2 -30.44 -9.68 -37.80
CA ALA A 2 -29.13 -9.36 -38.37
C ALA A 2 -28.36 -8.13 -37.81
N SER A 3 -27.06 -8.16 -37.52
CA SER A 3 -26.06 -9.23 -37.61
C SER A 3 -24.82 -8.80 -36.83
N ALA A 4 -24.24 -9.75 -36.11
CA ALA A 4 -22.91 -9.71 -35.53
C ALA A 4 -21.80 -9.57 -36.60
N ARG A 5 -20.64 -9.02 -36.21
CA ARG A 5 -19.36 -9.32 -36.84
C ARG A 5 -18.29 -9.55 -35.77
N SER A 6 -17.94 -10.83 -35.66
CA SER A 6 -16.72 -11.39 -35.08
C SER A 6 -15.51 -11.05 -35.95
N LEU A 7 -14.35 -10.83 -35.34
CA LEU A 7 -13.05 -10.96 -35.98
C LEU A 7 -12.14 -11.81 -35.09
N HIS A 8 -11.63 -12.88 -35.68
CA HIS A 8 -10.67 -13.80 -35.09
C HIS A 8 -9.48 -13.97 -36.04
N ALA A 9 -8.36 -14.37 -35.44
CA ALA A 9 -7.16 -15.01 -36.01
C ALA A 9 -6.03 -14.12 -36.57
N GLY A 10 -4.83 -14.41 -36.03
CA GLY A 10 -3.53 -13.95 -36.51
C GLY A 10 -2.39 -14.62 -35.75
N LEU A 11 -2.28 -15.96 -35.87
CA LEU A 11 -1.11 -16.76 -35.47
C LEU A 11 -0.01 -16.61 -36.52
N LEU A 12 1.23 -16.33 -36.10
CA LEU A 12 2.44 -16.71 -36.82
C LEU A 12 3.51 -17.19 -35.83
N SER A 13 4.00 -18.38 -36.16
CA SER A 13 5.11 -19.16 -35.61
C SER A 13 6.47 -18.47 -35.74
N ASN A 14 7.39 -18.76 -34.80
CA ASN A 14 8.81 -18.94 -35.11
C ASN A 14 9.55 -19.73 -34.02
N GLU A 15 10.69 -20.27 -34.44
CA GLU A 15 11.34 -21.51 -34.03
C GLU A 15 12.12 -21.48 -32.69
N THR A 16 12.35 -22.68 -32.15
CA THR A 16 13.17 -23.02 -30.96
C THR A 16 14.65 -22.64 -31.09
N PRO A 17 15.41 -22.53 -29.96
CA PRO A 17 16.26 -23.69 -29.64
C PRO A 17 16.41 -24.04 -28.15
N ASN A 18 16.57 -25.35 -27.93
CA ASN A 18 17.08 -26.02 -26.73
C ASN A 18 18.36 -25.40 -26.14
N LEU A 19 18.40 -25.21 -24.82
CA LEU A 19 19.63 -25.27 -24.03
C LEU A 19 19.42 -26.05 -22.72
N ARG A 20 20.29 -27.04 -22.50
CA ARG A 20 20.40 -27.93 -21.35
C ARG A 20 20.88 -27.20 -20.07
N PRO A 21 20.63 -27.77 -18.88
CA PRO A 21 21.02 -27.20 -17.59
C PRO A 21 22.53 -27.30 -17.35
N THR A 22 23.14 -26.22 -16.85
CA THR A 22 24.51 -26.25 -16.32
C THR A 22 24.46 -26.46 -14.80
N ASN A 23 25.00 -27.59 -14.37
CA ASN A 23 25.38 -27.83 -12.98
C ASN A 23 26.61 -26.96 -12.66
N TYR A 24 26.50 -26.11 -11.64
CA TYR A 24 27.68 -25.59 -10.94
C TYR A 24 27.58 -25.91 -9.46
N MET A 25 28.32 -26.95 -9.05
CA MET A 25 28.77 -27.11 -7.68
C MET A 25 29.77 -26.01 -7.34
N GLY A 26 29.55 -25.30 -6.24
CA GLY A 26 30.50 -24.37 -5.63
C GLY A 26 30.49 -24.52 -4.11
N LYS A 27 31.47 -25.24 -3.59
CA LYS A 27 31.87 -25.37 -2.17
C LYS A 27 32.06 -23.97 -1.56
N GLY A 28 31.51 -23.62 -0.39
CA GLY A 28 31.92 -24.09 0.94
C GLY A 28 33.00 -23.19 1.57
N ARG A 29 32.67 -22.50 2.67
CA ARG A 29 33.52 -21.95 3.78
C ARG A 29 32.65 -20.93 4.56
N GLY A 30 32.29 -21.06 5.84
CA GLY A 30 32.88 -21.81 6.94
C GLY A 30 33.83 -20.94 7.77
N ARG A 31 33.32 -20.00 8.58
CA ARG A 31 33.96 -19.34 9.75
C ARG A 31 32.81 -18.88 10.66
N GLY A 32 32.72 -19.17 11.95
CA GLY A 32 33.70 -19.59 12.94
C GLY A 32 33.46 -18.74 14.20
N SER A 33 32.45 -19.09 14.99
CA SER A 33 32.15 -18.46 16.29
C SER A 33 33.22 -18.83 17.33
N ARG A 34 33.69 -17.86 18.12
CA ARG A 34 34.18 -18.14 19.47
C ARG A 34 34.04 -16.94 20.41
N SER A 35 33.55 -17.29 21.60
CA SER A 35 33.10 -16.52 22.76
C SER A 35 34.24 -16.07 23.71
N LYS A 36 33.96 -15.04 24.53
CA LYS A 36 34.19 -14.88 26.00
C LYS A 36 34.04 -13.37 26.34
N ASN A 37 33.04 -12.87 27.08
CA ASN A 37 32.58 -13.07 28.47
C ASN A 37 33.55 -12.56 29.56
N THR A 38 33.23 -11.40 30.17
CA THR A 38 33.55 -11.03 31.58
C THR A 38 32.62 -9.91 32.11
N SER A 39 31.69 -10.30 32.99
CA SER A 39 31.30 -9.68 34.29
C SER A 39 31.34 -8.15 34.53
N ASN A 40 30.17 -7.49 34.50
CA ASN A 40 29.32 -6.96 35.62
C ASN A 40 29.93 -6.07 36.78
N PRO A 41 29.10 -5.37 37.60
CA PRO A 41 28.69 -3.96 37.46
C PRO A 41 28.92 -3.12 38.75
N SER A 42 28.64 -1.80 38.77
CA SER A 42 28.39 -1.02 40.02
C SER A 42 27.69 0.32 39.75
N ALA A 43 26.77 0.65 40.66
CA ALA A 43 25.67 1.64 40.58
C ALA A 43 26.07 3.06 41.11
N PRO A 44 25.14 4.05 41.08
CA PRO A 44 25.39 5.50 41.22
C PRO A 44 25.15 6.04 42.65
N PRO A 45 25.40 7.34 42.90
CA PRO A 45 24.42 8.09 43.68
C PRO A 45 24.31 9.61 43.35
N GLY A 46 23.13 10.18 43.63
CA GLY A 46 23.07 11.51 44.28
C GLY A 46 22.18 12.58 43.64
N LEU A 47 20.92 12.65 44.07
CA LEU A 47 20.03 13.82 43.97
C LEU A 47 20.52 15.02 44.82
N VAL A 48 19.86 16.17 44.59
CA VAL A 48 19.72 17.37 45.47
C VAL A 48 20.78 18.46 45.15
N LYS A 49 20.48 19.74 44.80
CA LYS A 49 19.47 20.71 45.27
C LYS A 49 19.39 21.93 44.32
N LYS A 50 18.20 22.54 44.19
CA LYS A 50 18.00 23.91 43.68
C LYS A 50 18.56 24.95 44.66
N THR A 51 19.11 26.05 44.14
CA THR A 51 19.03 27.38 44.77
C THR A 51 19.07 28.46 43.69
N ASP A 52 18.11 29.35 43.78
CA ASP A 52 17.87 30.52 42.94
C ASP A 52 18.93 31.61 43.10
N LYS A 53 19.10 32.44 42.06
CA LYS A 53 19.41 33.87 42.21
C LYS A 53 19.01 34.65 40.95
N GLU A 54 18.07 35.56 41.17
CA GLU A 54 17.63 36.64 40.28
C GLU A 54 18.67 37.78 40.21
N GLU A 55 18.67 38.51 39.08
CA GLU A 55 18.65 39.99 38.92
C GLU A 55 19.13 40.31 37.49
N ASN A 56 18.27 40.64 36.51
CA ASN A 56 17.51 41.89 36.27
C ASN A 56 18.38 43.06 35.78
N ALA A 57 18.22 43.47 34.51
CA ALA A 57 17.88 44.85 34.10
C ALA A 57 18.04 45.12 32.57
N LYS A 58 16.90 45.25 31.91
CA LYS A 58 16.46 46.27 30.92
C LYS A 58 17.49 47.05 30.07
N ASN A 59 17.32 47.03 28.75
CA ASN A 59 16.84 48.21 27.99
C ASN A 59 16.44 47.87 26.53
N SER A 60 15.25 48.32 26.14
CA SER A 60 14.79 48.54 24.75
C SER A 60 14.98 50.05 24.42
N PRO A 61 14.58 50.60 23.25
CA PRO A 61 14.06 50.00 22.01
C PRO A 61 14.77 50.53 20.74
N ASP A 62 14.50 49.95 19.57
CA ASP A 62 14.36 50.73 18.33
C ASP A 62 13.56 49.93 17.30
N GLU A 63 12.53 50.59 16.78
CA GLU A 63 11.62 50.14 15.74
C GLU A 63 12.31 50.22 14.37
N VAL A 64 12.20 49.15 13.57
CA VAL A 64 12.25 49.27 12.10
C VAL A 64 11.22 48.29 11.52
N GLU A 65 10.17 48.86 10.96
CA GLU A 65 9.17 48.22 10.09
C GLU A 65 9.85 47.54 8.89
N GLY A 66 9.33 46.39 8.46
CA GLY A 66 9.79 45.79 7.20
C GLY A 66 9.22 44.42 6.88
N ASN A 67 8.00 44.42 6.32
CA ASN A 67 7.37 43.38 5.50
C ASN A 67 7.10 42.00 6.12
N ASP A 68 5.84 41.85 6.51
CA ASP A 68 5.08 40.61 6.41
C ASP A 68 5.24 39.95 5.04
N ALA A 69 5.83 38.75 5.06
CA ALA A 69 5.54 37.71 4.09
C ALA A 69 5.72 36.37 4.80
N ALA A 70 4.79 36.05 5.70
CA ALA A 70 4.61 34.69 6.18
C ALA A 70 4.28 33.79 4.96
N PRO A 71 5.05 32.73 4.70
CA PRO A 71 4.75 31.87 3.56
C PRO A 71 3.55 30.97 3.88
N LYS A 72 2.45 31.20 3.16
CA LYS A 72 1.43 30.24 2.71
C LYS A 72 1.22 28.98 3.59
N ALA A 73 0.66 29.15 4.78
CA ALA A 73 0.06 28.02 5.51
C ALA A 73 -1.33 27.63 4.96
N GLU A 74 -1.98 28.51 4.20
CA GLU A 74 -3.37 28.33 3.75
C GLU A 74 -3.55 27.33 2.59
N ASN A 75 -2.51 27.05 1.80
CA ASN A 75 -2.64 26.13 0.65
C ASN A 75 -2.54 24.64 1.01
N LYS A 76 -1.97 24.27 2.16
CA LYS A 76 -1.88 22.86 2.61
C LYS A 76 -3.24 22.26 2.97
N LEU A 77 -4.17 23.08 3.46
CA LEU A 77 -5.51 22.64 3.84
C LEU A 77 -6.32 22.19 2.60
N GLY A 78 -6.16 22.88 1.47
CA GLY A 78 -7.08 22.76 0.34
C GLY A 78 -7.07 21.44 -0.44
N LEU A 79 -6.00 20.64 -0.38
CA LEU A 79 -5.92 19.32 -1.03
C LEU A 79 -6.51 18.23 -0.13
N LEU A 80 -6.02 18.16 1.11
CA LEU A 80 -6.48 17.17 2.08
C LEU A 80 -7.95 17.43 2.43
N ASP A 81 -8.39 18.69 2.50
CA ASP A 81 -9.80 19.02 2.70
C ASP A 81 -10.68 18.58 1.52
N LEU A 82 -10.16 18.64 0.29
CA LEU A 82 -10.91 18.19 -0.89
C LEU A 82 -11.03 16.66 -0.91
N LEU A 83 -9.93 15.95 -0.64
CA LEU A 83 -9.93 14.49 -0.43
C LEU A 83 -10.89 14.09 0.70
N GLN A 84 -10.82 14.80 1.83
CA GLN A 84 -11.67 14.58 2.99
C GLN A 84 -13.15 14.82 2.66
N THR A 85 -13.46 15.91 1.96
CA THR A 85 -14.84 16.27 1.58
C THR A 85 -15.46 15.20 0.70
N MET A 86 -14.71 14.69 -0.28
CA MET A 86 -15.20 13.61 -1.14
C MET A 86 -15.37 12.29 -0.38
N CYS A 87 -14.45 11.95 0.53
CA CYS A 87 -14.60 10.73 1.32
C CYS A 87 -15.84 10.78 2.23
N HIS A 88 -16.17 11.94 2.77
CA HIS A 88 -17.41 12.13 3.54
C HIS A 88 -18.69 11.94 2.71
N GLN A 89 -18.64 12.08 1.38
CA GLN A 89 -19.78 11.85 0.49
C GLN A 89 -20.07 10.35 0.27
N HIS A 90 -19.13 9.47 0.64
CA HIS A 90 -19.23 8.02 0.45
C HIS A 90 -19.11 7.25 1.77
N PRO A 91 -19.95 7.52 2.79
CA PRO A 91 -19.86 6.81 4.05
C PRO A 91 -20.17 5.32 3.84
N ASN A 92 -19.34 4.45 4.40
CA ASN A 92 -19.46 2.98 4.38
C ASN A 92 -19.09 2.27 3.07
N GLN A 93 -18.50 2.95 2.08
CA GLN A 93 -17.94 2.26 0.92
C GLN A 93 -16.58 1.63 1.26
N ARG A 94 -16.36 0.39 0.78
CA ARG A 94 -15.07 -0.32 0.94
C ARG A 94 -13.99 0.19 -0.01
N ILE A 95 -14.40 0.75 -1.13
CA ILE A 95 -13.54 1.40 -2.12
C ILE A 95 -14.21 2.73 -2.47
N ILE A 96 -13.43 3.80 -2.42
CA ILE A 96 -13.81 5.12 -2.90
C ILE A 96 -12.99 5.37 -4.18
N GLU A 97 -13.66 5.77 -5.26
CA GLU A 97 -13.03 6.13 -6.53
C GLU A 97 -13.29 7.61 -6.83
N LEU A 98 -12.33 8.28 -7.47
CA LEU A 98 -12.52 9.67 -7.90
C LEU A 98 -13.15 9.68 -9.29
N SER A 99 -14.01 10.66 -9.54
CA SER A 99 -14.35 11.00 -10.92
C SER A 99 -13.10 11.55 -11.63
N PRO A 100 -12.97 11.38 -12.96
CA PRO A 100 -11.88 11.98 -13.73
C PRO A 100 -11.78 13.51 -13.56
N GLU A 101 -12.93 14.17 -13.40
CA GLU A 101 -13.02 15.61 -13.19
C GLU A 101 -12.46 16.01 -11.81
N ASP A 102 -12.85 15.30 -10.75
CA ASP A 102 -12.35 15.54 -9.40
C ASP A 102 -10.84 15.25 -9.31
N GLU A 103 -10.38 14.15 -9.91
CA GLU A 103 -8.96 13.80 -9.97
C GLU A 103 -8.16 14.93 -10.63
N SER A 104 -8.64 15.43 -11.77
CA SER A 104 -7.97 16.50 -12.52
C SER A 104 -7.90 17.80 -11.71
N ALA A 105 -9.02 18.21 -11.09
CA ALA A 105 -9.08 19.42 -10.28
C ALA A 105 -8.15 19.35 -9.05
N ILE A 106 -8.06 18.17 -8.44
CA ILE A 106 -7.16 17.90 -7.31
C ILE A 106 -5.70 18.01 -7.74
N VAL A 107 -5.34 17.36 -8.86
CA VAL A 107 -3.97 17.38 -9.39
C VAL A 107 -3.57 18.80 -9.77
N GLU A 108 -4.42 19.53 -10.49
CA GLU A 108 -4.15 20.92 -10.89
C GLU A 108 -3.84 21.80 -9.68
N LYS A 109 -4.72 21.80 -8.68
CA LYS A 109 -4.55 22.58 -7.45
C LYS A 109 -3.31 22.16 -6.66
N ALA A 110 -3.00 20.87 -6.61
CA ALA A 110 -1.79 20.37 -5.97
C ALA A 110 -0.54 20.92 -6.68
N LEU A 111 -0.50 20.86 -8.01
CA LEU A 111 0.63 21.33 -8.81
C LEU A 111 0.80 22.86 -8.75
N GLU A 112 -0.28 23.64 -8.75
CA GLU A 112 -0.25 25.10 -8.57
C GLU A 112 0.38 25.53 -7.24
N SER A 113 0.24 24.69 -6.21
CA SER A 113 0.79 24.97 -4.88
C SER A 113 2.30 24.70 -4.76
N ILE A 114 2.91 24.01 -5.72
CA ILE A 114 4.31 23.57 -5.65
C ILE A 114 5.22 24.54 -6.41
N SER A 115 5.99 25.32 -5.66
CA SER A 115 7.02 26.23 -6.17
C SER A 115 8.45 25.71 -5.99
N THR A 116 8.65 24.74 -5.09
CA THR A 116 9.96 24.19 -4.71
C THR A 116 9.95 22.66 -4.59
N GLY A 117 11.12 22.04 -4.70
CA GLY A 117 11.29 20.60 -4.45
C GLY A 117 10.94 20.19 -3.02
N GLU A 118 11.11 21.08 -2.03
CA GLU A 118 10.72 20.81 -0.64
C GLU A 118 9.20 20.72 -0.48
N GLU A 119 8.44 21.62 -1.12
CA GLU A 119 6.98 21.56 -1.14
C GLU A 119 6.47 20.27 -1.80
N LEU A 120 7.14 19.82 -2.87
CA LEU A 120 6.84 18.51 -3.48
C LEU A 120 7.08 17.35 -2.50
N ARG A 121 8.19 17.35 -1.75
CA ARG A 121 8.44 16.30 -0.73
C ARG A 121 7.38 16.32 0.36
N ASN A 122 7.01 17.51 0.82
CA ASN A 122 5.99 17.67 1.86
C ASN A 122 4.63 17.16 1.37
N LEU A 123 4.23 17.50 0.14
CA LEU A 123 3.02 16.99 -0.49
C LEU A 123 2.99 15.46 -0.53
N VAL A 124 4.08 14.83 -0.99
CA VAL A 124 4.17 13.36 -1.06
C VAL A 124 3.97 12.73 0.32
N LEU A 125 4.60 13.29 1.36
CA LEU A 125 4.47 12.80 2.73
C LEU A 125 3.07 13.03 3.31
N ASP A 126 2.45 14.18 3.02
CA ASP A 126 1.10 14.51 3.45
C ASP A 126 0.09 13.53 2.82
N ILE A 127 0.17 13.30 1.51
CA ILE A 127 -0.65 12.32 0.78
C ILE A 127 -0.45 10.91 1.35
N TYR A 128 0.82 10.48 1.52
CA TYR A 128 1.14 9.16 2.04
C TYR A 128 0.54 8.93 3.42
N ASN A 129 0.76 9.86 4.36
CA ASN A 129 0.26 9.72 5.73
C ASN A 129 -1.27 9.78 5.83
N TRP A 130 -1.91 10.59 4.98
CA TRP A 130 -3.37 10.67 4.90
C TRP A 130 -3.99 9.35 4.40
N THR A 131 -3.40 8.77 3.36
CA THR A 131 -3.87 7.47 2.78
C THR A 131 -3.85 6.34 3.80
N LEU A 132 -2.93 6.40 4.75
CA LEU A 132 -2.79 5.36 5.76
C LEU A 132 -3.80 5.45 6.92
N GLN A 133 -4.73 6.40 6.88
CA GLN A 133 -5.77 6.52 7.90
C GLN A 133 -7.00 5.66 7.61
N ASP A 134 -7.28 5.37 6.33
CA ASP A 134 -8.48 4.64 5.92
C ASP A 134 -8.22 3.77 4.68
N PRO A 135 -8.39 2.44 4.74
CA PRO A 135 -8.15 1.58 3.59
C PRO A 135 -9.12 1.85 2.42
N ALA A 136 -10.29 2.45 2.65
CA ALA A 136 -11.26 2.75 1.60
C ALA A 136 -10.78 3.80 0.59
N THR A 137 -9.85 4.68 0.98
CA THR A 137 -9.37 5.80 0.15
C THR A 137 -8.16 5.43 -0.71
N THR A 138 -7.58 4.25 -0.49
CA THR A 138 -6.30 3.83 -1.08
C THR A 138 -6.30 3.83 -2.60
N SER A 139 -7.39 3.39 -3.23
CA SER A 139 -7.53 3.34 -4.70
C SER A 139 -7.51 4.75 -5.30
N CYS A 140 -8.30 5.66 -4.71
CA CYS A 140 -8.44 7.04 -5.14
C CYS A 140 -7.09 7.79 -5.06
N VAL A 141 -6.36 7.60 -3.96
CA VAL A 141 -5.05 8.23 -3.79
C VAL A 141 -3.97 7.58 -4.67
N ALA A 142 -4.03 6.28 -4.89
CA ALA A 142 -3.12 5.61 -5.82
C ALA A 142 -3.30 6.11 -7.26
N SER A 143 -4.53 6.44 -7.67
CA SER A 143 -4.81 7.09 -8.97
C SER A 143 -4.11 8.45 -9.07
N LEU A 144 -4.30 9.31 -8.06
CA LEU A 144 -3.59 10.60 -7.98
C LEU A 144 -2.07 10.44 -8.03
N CYS A 145 -1.53 9.47 -7.29
CA CYS A 145 -0.10 9.16 -7.27
C CYS A 145 0.40 8.69 -8.65
N ALA A 146 -0.40 7.92 -9.39
CA ALA A 146 -0.07 7.48 -10.73
C ALA A 146 0.01 8.66 -11.71
N THR A 147 -0.95 9.59 -11.63
CA THR A 147 -0.96 10.82 -12.43
C THR A 147 0.23 11.73 -12.10
N LEU A 148 0.58 11.85 -10.82
CA LEU A 148 1.72 12.66 -10.34
C LEU A 148 3.09 11.97 -10.51
N ALA A 149 3.16 10.68 -10.83
CA ALA A 149 4.38 9.88 -10.75
C ALA A 149 5.57 10.42 -11.59
N LYS A 150 5.29 11.17 -12.66
CA LYS A 150 6.30 11.77 -13.54
C LYS A 150 6.65 13.21 -13.17
N PHE A 151 5.94 13.82 -12.23
CA PHE A 151 6.18 15.19 -11.83
C PHE A 151 7.51 15.32 -11.07
N GLU A 152 8.23 16.40 -11.39
CA GLU A 152 9.54 16.70 -10.82
C GLU A 152 9.69 18.21 -10.60
N LYS A 153 10.32 18.57 -9.48
CA LYS A 153 10.63 19.95 -9.13
C LYS A 153 11.95 20.00 -8.37
N ASP A 154 12.89 20.84 -8.81
CA ASP A 154 14.22 21.00 -8.19
C ASP A 154 14.91 19.67 -7.88
N GLU A 155 15.00 18.77 -8.89
CA GLU A 155 15.58 17.42 -8.79
C GLU A 155 14.83 16.45 -7.85
N VAL A 156 13.71 16.88 -7.28
CA VAL A 156 12.82 16.03 -6.50
C VAL A 156 11.81 15.40 -7.44
N ASN A 157 11.88 14.09 -7.62
CA ASN A 157 10.89 13.32 -8.36
C ASN A 157 9.80 12.78 -7.42
N PHE A 158 8.53 12.90 -7.80
CA PHE A 158 7.39 12.43 -7.00
C PHE A 158 7.49 10.93 -6.68
N ARG A 159 7.68 10.10 -7.72
CA ARG A 159 7.71 8.63 -7.57
C ARG A 159 8.83 8.19 -6.63
N SER A 160 10.06 8.64 -6.84
CA SER A 160 11.19 8.23 -5.97
C SER A 160 10.99 8.71 -4.52
N THR A 161 10.37 9.87 -4.34
CA THR A 161 10.05 10.41 -3.01
C THR A 161 8.96 9.59 -2.31
N LEU A 162 7.96 9.10 -3.05
CA LEU A 162 6.88 8.25 -2.51
C LEU A 162 7.35 6.83 -2.18
N LEU A 163 8.22 6.25 -3.02
CA LEU A 163 8.72 4.89 -2.82
C LEU A 163 9.58 4.76 -1.55
N LYS A 164 10.20 5.85 -1.09
CA LYS A 164 11.04 5.85 0.11
C LYS A 164 10.25 5.52 1.41
N PRO A 165 9.22 6.29 1.82
CA PRO A 165 8.42 5.94 2.99
C PRO A 165 7.68 4.61 2.83
N LEU A 166 7.26 4.26 1.60
CA LEU A 166 6.66 2.95 1.31
C LEU A 166 7.63 1.80 1.65
N GLN A 167 8.90 1.92 1.28
CA GLN A 167 9.95 0.94 1.59
C GLN A 167 10.25 0.89 3.09
N GLU A 168 10.33 2.04 3.77
CA GLU A 168 10.56 2.13 5.21
C GLU A 168 9.44 1.46 6.02
N ASP A 169 8.17 1.67 5.63
CA ASP A 169 7.02 1.03 6.27
C ASP A 169 6.94 -0.48 5.95
N PHE A 170 7.32 -0.91 4.74
CA PHE A 170 7.41 -2.34 4.43
C PHE A 170 8.44 -3.07 5.30
N GLN A 171 9.59 -2.43 5.57
CA GLN A 171 10.63 -2.97 6.44
C GLN A 171 10.19 -3.01 7.90
N SER A 172 9.34 -2.07 8.31
CA SER A 172 8.82 -1.96 9.69
C SER A 172 7.47 -2.68 9.89
N ARG A 173 6.99 -3.43 8.88
CA ARG A 173 5.63 -4.00 8.86
C ARG A 173 5.28 -4.82 10.09
N ASP A 174 6.19 -5.63 10.61
CA ASP A 174 5.90 -6.54 11.73
C ASP A 174 5.53 -5.77 13.01
N GLN A 175 6.04 -4.55 13.16
CA GLN A 175 5.64 -3.64 14.23
C GLN A 175 4.23 -3.07 13.98
N TRP A 176 4.00 -2.52 12.78
CA TRP A 176 2.72 -1.89 12.43
C TRP A 176 1.54 -2.85 12.49
N ARG A 177 1.77 -4.10 12.09
CA ARG A 177 0.78 -5.18 12.15
C ARG A 177 0.20 -5.40 13.54
N LYS A 178 1.01 -5.20 14.58
CA LYS A 178 0.62 -5.40 15.99
C LYS A 178 0.07 -4.14 16.62
N GLU A 179 0.68 -2.99 16.31
CA GLU A 179 0.41 -1.73 17.02
C GLU A 179 -0.67 -0.87 16.35
N LYS A 180 -0.80 -0.94 15.02
CA LYS A 180 -1.65 -0.05 14.22
C LYS A 180 -2.32 -0.79 13.07
N GLN A 181 -3.31 -1.63 13.39
CA GLN A 181 -3.97 -2.51 12.42
C GLN A 181 -4.58 -1.77 11.21
N THR A 182 -5.26 -0.64 11.42
CA THR A 182 -5.82 0.16 10.31
C THR A 182 -4.72 0.69 9.40
N ARG A 183 -3.66 1.28 9.97
CA ARG A 183 -2.50 1.77 9.20
C ARG A 183 -1.89 0.65 8.37
N TRP A 184 -1.70 -0.51 8.97
CA TRP A 184 -1.18 -1.69 8.28
C TRP A 184 -2.10 -2.12 7.12
N LEU A 185 -3.41 -2.22 7.35
CA LEU A 185 -4.36 -2.59 6.32
C LEU A 185 -4.35 -1.58 5.16
N SER A 186 -4.41 -0.28 5.46
CA SER A 186 -4.31 0.78 4.46
C SER A 186 -3.00 0.73 3.69
N PHE A 187 -1.88 0.42 4.36
CA PHE A 187 -0.59 0.24 3.70
C PHE A 187 -0.63 -0.89 2.66
N VAL A 188 -1.16 -2.06 3.03
CA VAL A 188 -1.26 -3.20 2.10
C VAL A 188 -2.18 -2.87 0.92
N CYS A 189 -3.33 -2.26 1.19
CA CYS A 189 -4.27 -1.84 0.15
C CYS A 189 -3.61 -0.82 -0.81
N PHE A 190 -2.94 0.20 -0.27
CA PHE A 190 -2.25 1.22 -1.05
C PHE A 190 -1.12 0.63 -1.89
N LEU A 191 -0.33 -0.31 -1.33
CA LEU A 191 0.71 -1.01 -2.06
C LEU A 191 0.15 -1.80 -3.26
N CYS A 192 -0.98 -2.47 -3.07
CA CYS A 192 -1.68 -3.19 -4.14
C CYS A 192 -2.17 -2.22 -5.24
N ASP A 193 -2.76 -1.09 -4.85
CA ASP A 193 -3.30 -0.10 -5.79
C ASP A 193 -2.18 0.61 -6.56
N LEU A 194 -1.07 0.94 -5.90
CA LEU A 194 0.12 1.47 -6.54
C LEU A 194 0.68 0.51 -7.58
N TYR A 195 0.74 -0.79 -7.29
CA TYR A 195 1.19 -1.79 -8.26
C TYR A 195 0.24 -1.87 -9.47
N ALA A 196 -1.07 -1.75 -9.25
CA ALA A 196 -2.06 -1.76 -10.32
C ALA A 196 -1.97 -0.51 -11.21
N LEU A 197 -1.88 0.68 -10.60
CA LEU A 197 -2.08 1.97 -11.29
C LEU A 197 -0.77 2.66 -11.68
N MET A 198 0.27 2.60 -10.85
CA MET A 198 1.50 3.35 -11.10
C MET A 198 2.44 2.62 -12.06
N LYS A 199 2.49 3.08 -13.30
CA LYS A 199 3.33 2.48 -14.35
C LYS A 199 4.72 3.13 -14.45
N THR A 200 5.64 2.36 -15.02
CA THR A 200 6.93 2.84 -15.50
C THR A 200 6.77 3.72 -16.74
N ALA A 201 7.85 4.35 -17.21
CA ALA A 201 7.81 5.17 -18.42
C ALA A 201 7.46 4.35 -19.69
N ALA A 202 7.77 3.06 -19.71
CA ALA A 202 7.45 2.13 -20.79
C ALA A 202 6.09 1.44 -20.61
N ASP A 203 5.22 2.00 -19.77
CA ASP A 203 3.88 1.50 -19.45
C ASP A 203 3.85 0.10 -18.77
N GLY A 204 5.01 -0.39 -18.34
CA GLY A 204 5.15 -1.63 -17.57
C GLY A 204 4.92 -1.45 -16.07
N TYR A 205 4.75 -2.56 -15.36
CA TYR A 205 4.59 -2.60 -13.90
C TYR A 205 5.88 -2.26 -13.14
N LEU A 206 5.74 -1.76 -11.92
CA LEU A 206 6.86 -1.60 -11.00
C LEU A 206 7.25 -2.95 -10.41
N HIS A 207 8.17 -3.66 -11.10
CA HIS A 207 8.62 -5.00 -10.67
C HIS A 207 9.15 -5.06 -9.23
N ILE A 208 9.71 -3.94 -8.73
CA ILE A 208 10.16 -3.81 -7.34
C ILE A 208 9.05 -4.00 -6.29
N LEU A 209 7.77 -3.85 -6.69
CA LEU A 209 6.62 -4.00 -5.80
C LEU A 209 6.04 -5.41 -5.81
N VAL A 210 6.49 -6.31 -6.71
CA VAL A 210 5.91 -7.67 -6.83
C VAL A 210 6.07 -8.45 -5.53
N GLU A 211 7.30 -8.56 -5.01
CA GLU A 211 7.55 -9.28 -3.75
C GLU A 211 6.82 -8.64 -2.55
N PRO A 212 6.86 -7.30 -2.36
CA PRO A 212 6.09 -6.66 -1.30
C PRO A 212 4.59 -6.94 -1.38
N VAL A 213 4.00 -6.87 -2.58
CA VAL A 213 2.56 -7.14 -2.79
C VAL A 213 2.22 -8.57 -2.39
N TYR A 214 2.96 -9.56 -2.88
CA TYR A 214 2.72 -10.96 -2.53
C TYR A 214 2.92 -11.22 -1.04
N SER A 215 4.01 -10.70 -0.45
CA SER A 215 4.27 -10.88 0.98
C SER A 215 3.18 -10.27 1.85
N CYS A 216 2.65 -9.10 1.48
CA CYS A 216 1.59 -8.43 2.23
C CYS A 216 0.23 -9.14 2.10
N LEU A 217 -0.12 -9.57 0.88
CA LEU A 217 -1.36 -10.32 0.64
C LEU A 217 -1.35 -11.67 1.36
N ASP A 218 -0.24 -12.41 1.28
CA ASP A 218 -0.07 -13.68 1.99
C ASP A 218 -0.25 -13.50 3.50
N GLN A 219 0.35 -12.46 4.08
CA GLN A 219 0.19 -12.14 5.51
C GLN A 219 -1.27 -11.85 5.87
N LEU A 220 -2.00 -11.03 5.09
CA LEU A 220 -3.41 -10.73 5.40
C LEU A 220 -4.35 -11.92 5.22
N LEU A 221 -4.04 -12.81 4.27
CA LEU A 221 -4.92 -13.93 3.92
C LEU A 221 -4.64 -15.19 4.74
N THR A 222 -3.43 -15.34 5.29
CA THR A 222 -2.97 -16.61 5.85
C THR A 222 -2.61 -16.56 7.32
N ASP A 223 -2.24 -15.41 7.90
CA ASP A 223 -1.87 -15.32 9.31
C ASP A 223 -3.07 -15.50 10.25
N ASN A 224 -2.96 -16.43 11.20
CA ASN A 224 -4.07 -16.83 12.09
C ASN A 224 -4.67 -15.68 12.91
N GLU A 225 -3.93 -14.59 13.09
CA GLU A 225 -4.36 -13.39 13.80
C GLU A 225 -5.05 -12.36 12.88
N ALA A 226 -5.09 -12.60 11.57
CA ALA A 226 -5.76 -11.71 10.63
C ALA A 226 -7.28 -11.70 10.87
N SER A 227 -7.85 -10.49 10.95
CA SER A 227 -9.28 -10.30 11.14
C SER A 227 -10.07 -10.52 9.85
N ASP A 228 -11.37 -10.76 9.97
CA ASP A 228 -12.24 -10.94 8.80
C ASP A 228 -12.26 -9.70 7.88
N ILE A 229 -12.12 -8.50 8.45
CA ILE A 229 -12.01 -7.24 7.68
C ILE A 229 -10.70 -7.22 6.86
N GLN A 230 -9.59 -7.68 7.46
CA GLN A 230 -8.31 -7.76 6.75
C GLN A 230 -8.37 -8.76 5.59
N ILE A 231 -8.99 -9.92 5.83
CA ILE A 231 -9.24 -10.93 4.79
C ILE A 231 -10.14 -10.33 3.71
N GLU A 232 -11.23 -9.67 4.07
CA GLU A 232 -12.17 -9.03 3.13
C GLU A 232 -11.45 -8.07 2.17
N TYR A 233 -10.67 -7.12 2.70
CA TYR A 233 -9.89 -6.19 1.87
C TYR A 233 -8.83 -6.89 1.03
N ALA A 234 -8.11 -7.88 1.58
CA ALA A 234 -7.09 -8.60 0.83
C ALA A 234 -7.71 -9.42 -0.32
N THR A 235 -8.87 -10.04 -0.11
CA THR A 235 -9.61 -10.74 -1.18
C THR A 235 -10.10 -9.75 -2.24
N LEU A 236 -10.61 -8.59 -1.85
CA LEU A 236 -11.01 -7.53 -2.79
C LEU A 236 -9.84 -7.07 -3.67
N LYS A 237 -8.68 -6.83 -3.07
CA LYS A 237 -7.45 -6.56 -3.81
C LYS A 237 -7.09 -7.72 -4.73
N LEU A 238 -7.11 -8.96 -4.24
CA LEU A 238 -6.81 -10.13 -5.06
C LEU A 238 -7.77 -10.27 -6.26
N LYS A 239 -9.05 -9.93 -6.12
CA LYS A 239 -10.01 -9.88 -7.25
C LYS A 239 -9.59 -8.86 -8.31
N GLN A 240 -9.12 -7.69 -7.90
CA GLN A 240 -8.72 -6.61 -8.80
C GLN A 240 -7.40 -6.89 -9.53
N LEU A 241 -6.37 -7.38 -8.82
CA LEU A 241 -5.02 -7.54 -9.38
C LEU A 241 -4.57 -8.99 -9.61
N GLY A 242 -5.37 -9.99 -9.22
CA GLY A 242 -4.98 -11.39 -9.25
C GLY A 242 -4.56 -11.90 -10.62
N LYS A 243 -5.28 -11.52 -11.67
CA LYS A 243 -4.92 -11.88 -13.06
C LYS A 243 -3.56 -11.31 -13.48
N ILE A 244 -3.30 -10.06 -13.10
CA ILE A 244 -2.04 -9.37 -13.40
C ILE A 244 -0.89 -10.02 -12.61
N LEU A 245 -1.09 -10.27 -11.32
CA LEU A 245 -0.12 -10.95 -10.46
C LEU A 245 0.23 -12.34 -11.01
N GLN A 246 -0.78 -13.17 -11.29
CA GLN A 246 -0.57 -14.51 -11.84
C GLN A 246 0.19 -14.47 -13.15
N SER A 247 -0.16 -13.55 -14.06
CA SER A 247 0.51 -13.44 -15.37
C SER A 247 1.99 -13.08 -15.22
N ASN A 248 2.31 -12.22 -14.26
CA ASN A 248 3.69 -11.78 -14.02
C ASN A 248 4.50 -12.79 -13.19
N GLN A 249 3.89 -13.48 -12.24
CA GLN A 249 4.57 -14.42 -11.35
C GLN A 249 3.70 -15.65 -11.00
N PRO A 250 3.51 -16.58 -11.94
CA PRO A 250 2.60 -17.73 -11.77
C PRO A 250 2.90 -18.57 -10.53
N SER A 251 4.18 -18.88 -10.29
CA SER A 251 4.60 -19.73 -9.16
C SER A 251 4.35 -19.09 -7.79
N GLN A 252 4.39 -17.76 -7.66
CA GLN A 252 4.03 -17.10 -6.40
C GLN A 252 2.52 -17.09 -6.20
N MET A 253 1.73 -16.98 -7.28
CA MET A 253 0.28 -17.14 -7.19
C MET A 253 -0.11 -18.57 -6.77
N GLU A 254 0.53 -19.60 -7.33
CA GLU A 254 0.30 -20.99 -6.92
C GLU A 254 0.59 -21.20 -5.43
N LEU A 255 1.74 -20.70 -4.94
CA LEU A 255 2.11 -20.77 -3.53
C LEU A 255 1.07 -20.05 -2.64
N LEU A 256 0.64 -18.85 -3.04
CA LEU A 256 -0.41 -18.12 -2.31
C LEU A 256 -1.69 -18.96 -2.23
N MET A 257 -2.13 -19.56 -3.34
CA MET A 257 -3.34 -20.40 -3.36
C MET A 257 -3.22 -21.63 -2.46
N ASP A 258 -2.04 -22.24 -2.36
CA ASP A 258 -1.79 -23.35 -1.44
C ASP A 258 -1.84 -22.91 0.03
N ASN A 259 -1.33 -21.72 0.35
CA ASN A 259 -1.44 -21.14 1.68
C ASN A 259 -2.90 -20.80 2.03
N LEU A 260 -3.67 -20.26 1.07
CA LEU A 260 -5.11 -19.99 1.23
C LEU A 260 -5.88 -21.28 1.53
N ARG A 261 -5.62 -22.37 0.79
CA ARG A 261 -6.24 -23.69 1.07
C ARG A 261 -5.90 -24.20 2.45
N THR A 262 -4.65 -24.05 2.86
CA THR A 262 -4.19 -24.44 4.20
C THR A 262 -4.92 -23.62 5.28
N ARG A 263 -5.05 -22.30 5.10
CA ARG A 263 -5.77 -21.43 6.04
C ARG A 263 -7.27 -21.71 6.07
N LEU A 264 -7.90 -21.95 4.92
CA LEU A 264 -9.32 -22.28 4.80
C LEU A 264 -9.69 -23.50 5.66
N LEU A 265 -8.86 -24.54 5.61
CA LEU A 265 -9.04 -25.80 6.35
C LEU A 265 -8.51 -25.71 7.79
N GLY A 266 -7.77 -24.65 8.13
CA GLY A 266 -7.15 -24.46 9.43
C GLY A 266 -8.15 -24.21 10.57
N PRO A 267 -7.75 -24.52 11.82
CA PRO A 267 -8.49 -24.10 13.00
C PRO A 267 -8.45 -22.56 13.14
N GLY A 268 -9.46 -21.98 13.77
CA GLY A 268 -9.51 -20.53 14.04
C GLY A 268 -9.99 -19.66 12.87
N THR A 269 -10.14 -20.21 11.67
CA THR A 269 -10.81 -19.50 10.57
C THR A 269 -12.32 -19.41 10.84
N THR A 270 -12.88 -18.22 10.79
CA THR A 270 -14.31 -17.95 11.01
C THR A 270 -15.14 -18.44 9.81
N ALA A 271 -16.48 -18.44 9.93
CA ALA A 271 -17.35 -18.79 8.80
C ALA A 271 -17.19 -17.80 7.63
N ILE A 272 -17.16 -16.50 7.92
CA ILE A 272 -16.97 -15.45 6.91
C ILE A 272 -15.56 -15.49 6.31
N GLY A 273 -14.52 -15.70 7.14
CA GLY A 273 -13.15 -15.89 6.67
C GLY A 273 -13.04 -17.08 5.72
N ARG A 274 -13.68 -18.21 6.03
CA ARG A 274 -13.74 -19.36 5.12
C ARG A 274 -14.42 -19.03 3.80
N LEU A 275 -15.55 -18.32 3.86
CA LEU A 275 -16.28 -17.91 2.66
C LEU A 275 -15.42 -17.01 1.75
N LEU A 276 -14.75 -16.01 2.31
CA LEU A 276 -13.89 -15.07 1.58
C LEU A 276 -12.67 -15.78 0.94
N LEU A 277 -12.03 -16.69 1.69
CA LEU A 277 -10.90 -17.47 1.18
C LEU A 277 -11.35 -18.43 0.07
N LEU A 278 -12.49 -19.08 0.24
CA LEU A 278 -13.06 -19.98 -0.78
C LEU A 278 -13.40 -19.22 -2.07
N GLU A 279 -14.04 -18.05 -1.95
CA GLU A 279 -14.35 -17.18 -3.08
C GLU A 279 -13.08 -16.85 -3.90
N SER A 280 -11.97 -16.55 -3.21
CA SER A 280 -10.70 -16.23 -3.86
C SER A 280 -10.08 -17.43 -4.57
N ILE A 281 -10.17 -18.63 -3.97
CA ILE A 281 -9.67 -19.88 -4.57
C ILE A 281 -10.49 -20.24 -5.82
N GLU A 282 -11.81 -20.13 -5.74
CA GLU A 282 -12.70 -20.41 -6.87
C GLU A 282 -12.52 -19.40 -8.00
N LEU A 283 -12.36 -18.11 -7.67
CA LEU A 283 -12.07 -17.08 -8.68
C LEU A 283 -10.74 -17.35 -9.38
N TYR A 284 -9.72 -17.79 -8.66
CA TYR A 284 -8.47 -18.22 -9.28
C TYR A 284 -8.69 -19.44 -10.21
N ALA A 285 -9.43 -20.45 -9.75
CA ALA A 285 -9.71 -21.65 -10.51
C ALA A 285 -10.53 -21.38 -11.79
N SER A 286 -11.35 -20.33 -11.79
CA SER A 286 -12.13 -19.90 -12.94
C SER A 286 -11.34 -19.00 -13.92
N GLY A 287 -10.06 -18.73 -13.67
CA GLY A 287 -9.25 -17.84 -14.50
C GLY A 287 -9.54 -16.35 -14.26
N TRP A 288 -9.87 -16.00 -13.02
CA TRP A 288 -10.22 -14.64 -12.56
C TRP A 288 -11.51 -14.09 -13.16
N GLN A 289 -12.48 -14.98 -13.41
CA GLN A 289 -13.77 -14.60 -13.97
C GLN A 289 -14.89 -15.38 -13.31
N PHE A 290 -15.82 -14.68 -12.66
CA PHE A 290 -17.10 -15.24 -12.27
C PHE A 290 -18.16 -14.86 -13.30
N ASP A 291 -19.15 -15.74 -13.44
CA ASP A 291 -20.43 -15.36 -14.01
C ASP A 291 -21.29 -14.64 -12.96
N ASP A 292 -22.38 -14.03 -13.44
CA ASP A 292 -23.29 -13.26 -12.59
C ASP A 292 -23.93 -14.13 -11.49
N GLU A 293 -24.12 -15.43 -11.78
CA GLU A 293 -24.71 -16.39 -10.84
C GLU A 293 -23.78 -16.67 -9.67
N ALA A 294 -22.51 -16.97 -9.92
CA ALA A 294 -21.50 -17.18 -8.89
C ALA A 294 -21.28 -15.91 -8.06
N ALA A 295 -21.17 -14.74 -8.70
CA ALA A 295 -21.01 -13.47 -7.99
C ALA A 295 -22.18 -13.21 -7.03
N LYS A 296 -23.42 -13.36 -7.51
CA LYS A 296 -24.63 -13.19 -6.70
C LYS A 296 -24.71 -14.19 -5.55
N ALA A 297 -24.34 -15.46 -5.79
CA ALA A 297 -24.34 -16.49 -4.75
C ALA A 297 -23.40 -16.13 -3.58
N TYR A 298 -22.19 -15.64 -3.88
CA TYR A 298 -21.26 -15.20 -2.84
C TYR A 298 -21.75 -13.99 -2.06
N ASP A 299 -22.41 -13.04 -2.72
CA ASP A 299 -22.98 -11.87 -2.04
C ASP A 299 -24.13 -12.25 -1.10
N GLU A 300 -25.02 -13.15 -1.53
CA GLU A 300 -26.09 -13.72 -0.69
C GLU A 300 -25.51 -14.47 0.52
N LEU A 301 -24.48 -15.30 0.32
CA LEU A 301 -23.84 -16.05 1.40
C LEU A 301 -23.16 -15.12 2.44
N LYS A 302 -22.55 -14.01 2.00
CA LYS A 302 -21.96 -13.01 2.91
C LYS A 302 -23.03 -12.34 3.76
N GLN A 303 -24.18 -11.99 3.19
CA GLN A 303 -25.31 -11.41 3.92
C GLN A 303 -25.83 -12.40 4.98
N MET A 304 -26.10 -13.65 4.60
CA MET A 304 -26.59 -14.68 5.52
C MET A 304 -25.60 -15.00 6.66
N THR A 305 -24.30 -14.90 6.40
CA THR A 305 -23.26 -15.15 7.41
C THR A 305 -23.13 -13.98 8.37
N SER A 306 -23.37 -12.75 7.89
CA SER A 306 -23.32 -11.53 8.70
C SER A 306 -24.53 -11.39 9.64
N GLU A 307 -25.70 -11.93 9.25
CA GLU A 307 -26.93 -11.92 10.08
C GLU A 307 -26.91 -12.95 11.23
N LYS A 308 -26.00 -13.93 11.18
CA LYS A 308 -25.91 -15.04 12.16
C LYS A 308 -24.79 -14.85 13.20
N ALA A 309 -23.96 -13.83 13.06
CA ALA A 309 -22.85 -13.48 13.96
C ALA A 309 -23.28 -12.44 14.99
#